data_AF-A0A956YSH2-F1
#
_entry.id   AF-A0A956YSH2-F1
#
_cell.length_a   1.000
_cell.length_b   1.000
_cell.length_c   1.000
_cell.angle_alpha   90.00
_cell.angle_beta   90.00
_cell.angle_gamma   90.00
#
_symmetry.space_group_name_H-M   'P 1'
#
loop_
_entity.id
_entity.type
_entity.pdbx_description
1 polymer ?
#
loop_
_entity_poly.entity_id
_entity_poly.type
_entity_poly.pdbx_seq_one_letter_code
_entity_poly.pdbx_strand_id
1 'polypeptide(L)'
;MATVKSITTTDVQPDSRRARSAMPRALLTLTSLTIIGVIVGLYLALGYAGTEIEQGDVQRIFYVHMPAFFGAFFAFGATTIGGILYLRTQNVKWDTLALAGVEVGLVLALINLTTGAIWARPIWNTWWNWDPRLTAEAVMVLTYAAYLMLRAGIENAEQRRRFAAIYGIFAIATAVITMMIPRIIEATIHPIVIAEAETAAEATAQGGFELAATPGVAVALGFNMVIWALLVPFTLIWHRIRLENAAERIRAMKIRMMES
;
A
#
# COMPACT_ATOMS: atom_id res chain seq x y z
N MET A 1 0.66 -34.56 64.57
CA MET A 1 1.54 -35.12 63.51
C MET A 1 0.75 -35.06 62.21
N ALA A 2 0.88 -33.95 61.47
CA ALA A 2 0.06 -33.65 60.29
C ALA A 2 0.90 -33.88 59.03
N THR A 3 0.46 -34.81 58.19
CA THR A 3 1.14 -35.26 56.97
C THR A 3 1.09 -34.19 55.89
N VAL A 4 2.25 -33.68 55.49
CA VAL A 4 2.42 -32.80 54.32
C VAL A 4 2.21 -33.63 53.06
N LYS A 5 1.19 -33.31 52.28
CA LYS A 5 0.96 -33.88 50.94
C LYS A 5 1.92 -33.19 49.97
N SER A 6 2.90 -33.91 49.44
CA SER A 6 3.80 -33.41 48.40
C SER A 6 3.00 -33.13 47.12
N ILE A 7 3.08 -31.90 46.61
CA ILE A 7 2.58 -31.55 45.28
C ILE A 7 3.60 -32.09 44.27
N THR A 8 3.27 -33.19 43.61
CA THR A 8 4.03 -33.75 42.51
C THR A 8 3.94 -32.84 41.28
N THR A 9 5.10 -32.44 40.78
CA THR A 9 5.35 -31.71 39.53
C THR A 9 5.02 -32.55 38.30
N THR A 10 3.75 -32.85 38.08
CA THR A 10 3.27 -33.49 36.85
C THR A 10 2.07 -32.70 36.32
N ASP A 11 2.15 -32.34 35.04
CA ASP A 11 1.18 -31.60 34.22
C ASP A 11 1.24 -30.07 34.24
N VAL A 12 2.29 -29.49 33.65
CA VAL A 12 2.13 -28.58 32.50
C VAL A 12 3.39 -28.66 31.63
N GLN A 13 3.46 -29.63 30.72
CA GLN A 13 4.35 -29.50 29.57
C GLN A 13 3.56 -28.74 28.50
N PRO A 14 3.89 -27.48 28.18
CA PRO A 14 3.19 -26.77 27.12
C PRO A 14 3.41 -27.56 25.84
N ASP A 15 2.33 -28.01 25.20
CA ASP A 15 2.37 -28.71 23.92
C ASP A 15 3.11 -27.84 22.90
N SER A 16 4.42 -28.08 22.75
CA SER A 16 5.34 -27.35 21.89
C SER A 16 4.99 -27.48 20.41
N ARG A 17 3.98 -28.31 20.07
CA ARG A 17 3.48 -28.51 18.71
C ARG A 17 2.39 -27.50 18.32
N ARG A 18 1.75 -26.79 19.25
CA ARG A 18 0.63 -25.85 18.95
C ARG A 18 1.02 -24.38 18.73
N ALA A 19 2.32 -24.05 18.74
CA ALA A 19 2.78 -22.66 18.62
C ALA A 19 3.12 -22.19 17.19
N ARG A 20 2.59 -22.83 16.14
CA ARG A 20 2.57 -22.22 14.80
C ARG A 20 1.15 -21.73 14.53
N SER A 21 0.90 -20.43 14.62
CA SER A 21 -0.35 -19.88 14.07
C SER A 21 -0.30 -20.06 12.55
N ALA A 22 -0.80 -21.19 12.08
CA ALA A 22 -0.94 -21.47 10.66
C ALA A 22 -1.68 -20.29 10.00
N MET A 23 -1.31 -19.95 8.77
CA MET A 23 -2.02 -18.90 8.03
C MET A 23 -3.52 -19.27 7.96
N PRO A 24 -4.43 -18.31 8.23
CA PRO A 24 -5.84 -18.55 8.00
C PRO A 24 -6.05 -19.03 6.57
N ARG A 25 -6.88 -20.05 6.36
CA ARG A 25 -7.18 -20.57 5.00
C ARG A 25 -7.64 -19.46 4.06
N ALA A 26 -8.44 -18.51 4.57
CA ALA A 26 -8.85 -17.33 3.83
C ALA A 26 -7.67 -16.46 3.35
N LEU A 27 -6.68 -16.21 4.20
CA LEU A 27 -5.49 -15.44 3.83
C LEU A 27 -4.62 -16.21 2.83
N LEU A 28 -4.54 -17.53 2.93
CA LEU A 28 -3.86 -18.38 1.94
C LEU A 28 -4.54 -18.31 0.57
N THR A 29 -5.87 -18.47 0.54
CA THR A 29 -6.66 -18.34 -0.68
C THR A 29 -6.48 -16.96 -1.30
N LEU A 30 -6.62 -15.91 -0.50
CA LEU A 30 -6.41 -14.53 -0.93
C LEU A 30 -5.00 -14.34 -1.50
N THR A 31 -3.97 -14.81 -0.80
CA THR A 31 -2.57 -14.70 -1.27
C THR A 31 -2.39 -15.42 -2.61
N SER A 32 -2.97 -16.61 -2.77
CA SER A 32 -2.90 -17.38 -4.00
C SER A 32 -3.60 -16.63 -5.14
N LEU A 33 -4.79 -16.08 -4.89
CA LEU A 33 -5.52 -15.26 -5.86
C LEU A 33 -4.75 -14.00 -6.23
N THR A 34 -4.08 -13.35 -5.28
CA THR A 34 -3.25 -12.17 -5.53
C THR A 34 -2.04 -12.51 -6.39
N ILE A 35 -1.33 -13.60 -6.09
CA ILE A 35 -0.17 -14.05 -6.88
C ILE A 35 -0.60 -14.42 -8.31
N ILE A 36 -1.65 -15.23 -8.45
CA ILE A 36 -2.19 -15.62 -9.76
C ILE A 36 -2.66 -14.37 -10.52
N GLY A 37 -3.35 -13.46 -9.84
CA GLY A 37 -3.79 -12.18 -10.38
C GLY A 37 -2.63 -11.33 -10.88
N VAL A 38 -1.55 -11.19 -10.11
CA VAL A 38 -0.35 -10.47 -10.57
C VAL A 38 0.27 -11.13 -11.80
N ILE A 39 0.38 -12.46 -11.83
CA ILE A 39 0.94 -13.21 -12.98
C ILE A 39 0.08 -13.02 -14.23
N VAL A 40 -1.24 -13.15 -14.11
CA VAL A 40 -2.18 -12.92 -15.21
C VAL A 40 -2.12 -11.46 -15.66
N GLY A 41 -2.06 -10.52 -14.72
CA GLY A 41 -1.95 -9.09 -15.01
C GLY A 41 -0.68 -8.74 -15.78
N LEU A 42 0.45 -9.36 -15.42
CA LEU A 42 1.72 -9.22 -16.16
C LEU A 42 1.64 -9.84 -17.55
N TYR A 43 1.00 -11.01 -17.70
CA TYR A 43 0.75 -11.59 -19.03
C TYR A 43 -0.11 -10.65 -19.88
N LEU A 44 -1.18 -10.09 -19.31
CA LEU A 44 -2.05 -9.17 -20.03
C LEU A 44 -1.29 -7.89 -20.44
N ALA A 45 -0.47 -7.35 -19.53
CA ALA A 45 0.34 -6.16 -19.73
C ALA A 45 1.44 -6.34 -20.80
N LEU A 46 2.11 -7.49 -20.83
CA LEU A 46 3.29 -7.72 -21.67
C LEU A 46 2.98 -8.47 -22.98
N GLY A 47 1.97 -9.34 -22.97
CA GLY A 47 1.63 -10.18 -24.12
C GLY A 47 0.34 -9.78 -24.83
N TYR A 48 -0.72 -9.43 -24.08
CA TYR A 48 -2.06 -9.26 -24.65
C TYR A 48 -2.40 -7.83 -25.08
N ALA A 49 -1.94 -6.82 -24.34
CA ALA A 49 -2.43 -5.45 -24.48
C ALA A 49 -2.24 -4.84 -25.87
N GLY A 50 -1.35 -5.40 -26.69
CA GLY A 50 -0.90 -4.77 -27.94
C GLY A 50 0.12 -3.67 -27.66
N THR A 51 0.57 -3.01 -28.73
CA THR A 51 1.47 -1.86 -28.68
C THR A 51 0.63 -0.61 -28.93
N GLU A 52 0.82 0.42 -28.11
CA GLU A 52 0.07 1.68 -28.24
C GLU A 52 0.73 2.58 -29.28
N ILE A 53 -0.08 3.39 -29.95
CA ILE A 53 0.29 4.07 -31.19
C ILE A 53 1.31 5.18 -30.92
N GLU A 54 1.13 5.95 -29.85
CA GLU A 54 1.96 7.13 -29.54
C GLU A 54 3.20 6.79 -28.69
N GLN A 55 3.08 5.85 -27.75
CA GLN A 55 4.10 5.51 -26.77
C GLN A 55 4.85 4.22 -27.10
N GLY A 56 4.39 3.44 -28.08
CA GLY A 56 4.98 2.15 -28.40
C GLY A 56 4.92 1.18 -27.20
N ASP A 57 5.98 0.42 -26.96
CA ASP A 57 6.04 -0.55 -25.84
C ASP A 57 6.26 0.11 -24.46
N VAL A 58 6.62 1.40 -24.43
CA VAL A 58 6.82 2.14 -23.16
C VAL A 58 5.55 2.17 -22.32
N GLN A 59 4.37 2.08 -22.97
CA GLN A 59 3.09 2.03 -22.27
C GLN A 59 3.00 0.91 -21.23
N ARG A 60 3.76 -0.18 -21.39
CA ARG A 60 3.62 -1.37 -20.56
C ARG A 60 3.92 -1.09 -19.08
N ILE A 61 4.69 -0.04 -18.82
CA ILE A 61 4.96 0.46 -17.47
C ILE A 61 3.66 0.95 -16.80
N PHE A 62 2.71 1.53 -17.53
CA PHE A 62 1.46 2.06 -16.98
C PHE A 62 0.61 1.01 -16.28
N TYR A 63 0.65 -0.25 -16.73
CA TYR A 63 -0.13 -1.33 -16.13
C TYR A 63 0.33 -1.70 -14.71
N VAL A 64 1.50 -1.23 -14.27
CA VAL A 64 1.93 -1.33 -12.87
C VAL A 64 1.99 0.05 -12.24
N HIS A 65 2.55 1.03 -12.93
CA HIS A 65 2.72 2.40 -12.44
C HIS A 65 1.41 3.01 -11.94
N MET A 66 0.39 3.07 -12.81
CA MET A 66 -0.88 3.71 -12.45
C MET A 66 -1.64 2.92 -11.38
N PRO A 67 -1.82 1.59 -11.50
CA PRO A 67 -2.46 0.83 -10.44
C PRO A 67 -1.73 0.87 -9.09
N ALA A 68 -0.39 0.96 -9.07
CA ALA A 68 0.37 1.11 -7.83
C ALA A 68 0.06 2.42 -7.10
N PHE A 69 -0.13 3.53 -7.83
CA PHE A 69 -0.58 4.80 -7.23
C PHE A 69 -1.94 4.66 -6.55
N PHE A 70 -2.92 4.05 -7.21
CA PHE A 70 -4.22 3.80 -6.59
C PHE A 70 -4.13 2.80 -5.43
N GLY A 71 -3.22 1.82 -5.49
CA GLY A 71 -2.97 0.91 -4.38
C GLY A 71 -2.35 1.60 -3.16
N ALA A 72 -1.44 2.56 -3.39
CA ALA A 72 -0.92 3.43 -2.35
C ALA A 72 -2.05 4.26 -1.73
N PHE A 73 -2.90 4.87 -2.56
CA PHE A 73 -4.07 5.63 -2.10
C PHE A 73 -5.02 4.78 -1.24
N PHE A 74 -5.30 3.54 -1.64
CA PHE A 74 -6.09 2.60 -0.85
C PHE A 74 -5.45 2.32 0.52
N ALA A 75 -4.15 2.04 0.54
CA ALA A 75 -3.41 1.72 1.76
C ALA A 75 -3.32 2.93 2.72
N PHE A 76 -3.11 4.13 2.18
CA PHE A 76 -3.16 5.38 2.93
C PHE A 76 -4.57 5.70 3.45
N GLY A 77 -5.62 5.35 2.70
CA GLY A 77 -7.00 5.38 3.19
C GLY A 77 -7.21 4.47 4.40
N ALA A 78 -6.63 3.26 4.39
CA ALA A 78 -6.62 2.38 5.55
C ALA A 78 -5.86 3.01 6.74
N THR A 79 -4.79 3.78 6.49
CA THR A 79 -4.12 4.59 7.52
C THR A 79 -5.05 5.62 8.15
N THR A 80 -5.76 6.40 7.35
CA THR A 80 -6.69 7.41 7.84
C THR A 80 -7.81 6.78 8.65
N ILE A 81 -8.42 5.71 8.14
CA ILE A 81 -9.49 4.97 8.85
C ILE A 81 -8.96 4.41 10.17
N GLY A 82 -7.78 3.76 10.16
CA GLY A 82 -7.14 3.25 11.36
C GLY A 82 -6.84 4.35 12.38
N GLY A 83 -6.35 5.51 11.93
CA GLY A 83 -6.11 6.68 12.79
C GLY A 83 -7.39 7.20 13.45
N ILE A 84 -8.46 7.40 12.68
CA ILE A 84 -9.76 7.87 13.19
C ILE A 84 -10.33 6.88 14.21
N LEU A 85 -10.34 5.59 13.87
CA LEU A 85 -10.89 4.57 14.75
C LEU A 85 -10.03 4.35 16.01
N TYR A 86 -8.70 4.51 15.90
CA TYR A 86 -7.82 4.52 17.07
C TYR A 86 -8.17 5.67 18.01
N LEU A 87 -8.27 6.91 17.51
CA LEU A 87 -8.60 8.06 18.35
C LEU A 87 -9.97 7.91 19.02
N ARG A 88 -10.95 7.34 18.31
CA ARG A 88 -12.30 7.10 18.84
C ARG A 88 -12.36 5.99 19.89
N THR A 89 -11.62 4.90 19.71
CA THR A 89 -11.80 3.67 20.51
C THR A 89 -10.63 3.34 21.43
N GLN A 90 -9.48 3.98 21.24
CA GLN A 90 -8.20 3.69 21.89
C GLN A 90 -7.75 2.23 21.75
N ASN A 91 -8.30 1.50 20.76
CA ASN A 91 -7.95 0.10 20.53
C ASN A 91 -6.75 -0.03 19.61
N VAL A 92 -5.69 -0.68 20.10
CA VAL A 92 -4.40 -0.90 19.43
C VAL A 92 -4.53 -1.54 18.04
N LYS A 93 -5.58 -2.33 17.79
CA LYS A 93 -5.81 -2.95 16.48
C LYS A 93 -5.93 -1.92 15.35
N TRP A 94 -6.47 -0.73 15.64
CA TRP A 94 -6.65 0.32 14.64
C TRP A 94 -5.36 1.09 14.38
N ASP A 95 -4.52 1.25 15.39
CA ASP A 95 -3.15 1.74 15.21
C ASP A 95 -2.33 0.76 14.36
N THR A 96 -2.51 -0.54 14.58
CA THR A 96 -1.84 -1.59 13.80
C THR A 96 -2.28 -1.54 12.32
N LEU A 97 -3.58 -1.37 12.06
CA LEU A 97 -4.10 -1.12 10.72
C LEU A 97 -3.46 0.14 10.12
N ALA A 98 -3.33 1.20 10.92
CA ALA A 98 -2.81 2.47 10.43
C ALA A 98 -1.34 2.36 9.99
N LEU A 99 -0.51 1.73 10.82
CA LEU A 99 0.89 1.46 10.52
C LEU A 99 1.04 0.55 9.29
N ALA A 100 0.25 -0.53 9.21
CA ALA A 100 0.27 -1.44 8.07
C ALA A 100 -0.08 -0.72 6.76
N GLY A 101 -1.07 0.17 6.79
CA GLY A 101 -1.43 1.02 5.66
C GLY A 101 -0.28 1.93 5.20
N VAL A 102 0.49 2.51 6.14
CA VAL A 102 1.63 3.36 5.78
C VAL A 102 2.75 2.55 5.17
N GLU A 103 3.15 1.43 5.78
CA GLU A 103 4.25 0.62 5.27
C GLU A 103 3.95 0.06 3.88
N VAL A 104 2.73 -0.44 3.65
CA VAL A 104 2.30 -0.95 2.34
C VAL A 104 2.15 0.17 1.34
N GLY A 105 1.49 1.27 1.73
CA GLY A 105 1.27 2.42 0.85
C GLY A 105 2.57 3.08 0.41
N LEU A 106 3.54 3.20 1.31
CA LEU A 106 4.85 3.78 1.00
C LEU A 106 5.61 2.93 -0.02
N VAL A 107 5.56 1.60 0.08
CA VAL A 107 6.16 0.70 -0.92
C VAL A 107 5.51 0.89 -2.30
N LEU A 108 4.17 0.96 -2.35
CA LEU A 108 3.44 1.16 -3.59
C LEU A 108 3.66 2.55 -4.21
N ALA A 109 3.74 3.59 -3.38
CA ALA A 109 4.08 4.94 -3.80
C ALA A 109 5.52 5.02 -4.34
N LEU A 110 6.49 4.34 -3.70
CA LEU A 110 7.86 4.23 -4.22
C LEU A 110 7.92 3.48 -5.55
N ILE A 111 7.11 2.42 -5.72
CA ILE A 111 6.95 1.74 -7.01
C ILE A 111 6.42 2.73 -8.05
N ASN A 112 5.37 3.49 -7.73
CA ASN A 112 4.82 4.50 -8.63
C ASN A 112 5.87 5.56 -9.01
N LEU A 113 6.54 6.18 -8.03
CA LEU A 113 7.56 7.20 -8.25
C LEU A 113 8.72 6.69 -9.13
N THR A 114 9.23 5.49 -8.82
CA THR A 114 10.37 4.90 -9.54
C THR A 114 9.98 4.51 -10.97
N THR A 115 8.83 3.86 -11.14
CA THR A 115 8.34 3.50 -12.48
C THR A 115 7.98 4.73 -13.31
N GLY A 116 7.52 5.81 -12.66
CA GLY A 116 7.28 7.11 -13.30
C GLY A 116 8.56 7.73 -13.82
N ALA A 117 9.64 7.72 -13.04
CA ALA A 117 10.96 8.19 -13.48
C ALA A 117 11.51 7.38 -14.66
N ILE A 118 11.30 6.05 -14.66
CA ILE A 118 11.69 5.18 -15.77
C ILE A 118 10.88 5.50 -17.04
N TRP A 119 9.57 5.74 -16.90
CA TRP A 119 8.68 6.12 -18.01
C TRP A 119 8.99 7.52 -18.55
N ALA A 120 9.35 8.46 -17.69
CA ALA A 120 9.70 9.83 -18.07
C ALA A 120 10.91 9.89 -19.01
N ARG A 121 11.86 8.94 -18.90
CA ARG A 121 13.07 8.95 -19.71
C ARG A 121 12.80 8.84 -21.22
N PRO A 122 12.08 7.82 -21.73
CA PRO A 122 11.77 7.72 -23.16
C PRO A 122 10.74 8.76 -23.64
N ILE A 123 9.80 9.22 -22.78
CA ILE A 123 8.71 10.10 -23.22
C ILE A 123 9.09 11.59 -23.14
N TRP A 124 9.75 12.02 -22.06
CA TRP A 124 10.10 13.42 -21.81
C TRP A 124 11.61 13.69 -21.91
N ASN A 125 12.41 12.67 -22.26
CA ASN A 125 13.88 12.75 -22.31
C ASN A 125 14.52 13.19 -20.97
N THR A 126 13.87 12.94 -19.84
CA THR A 126 14.41 13.22 -18.50
C THR A 126 13.96 12.18 -17.48
N TRP A 127 14.77 11.93 -16.45
CA TRP A 127 14.38 11.05 -15.34
C TRP A 127 13.52 11.76 -14.29
N TRP A 128 13.60 13.09 -14.26
CA TRP A 128 12.86 13.94 -13.34
C TRP A 128 12.58 15.28 -14.00
N ASN A 129 11.36 15.75 -13.85
CA ASN A 129 11.01 17.13 -14.05
C ASN A 129 10.31 17.64 -12.79
N TRP A 130 10.36 18.94 -12.57
CA TRP A 130 9.69 19.58 -11.43
C TRP A 130 8.23 19.89 -11.77
N ASP A 131 7.57 18.99 -12.50
CA ASP A 131 6.13 19.09 -12.76
C ASP A 131 5.38 19.07 -11.41
N PRO A 132 4.31 19.85 -11.27
CA PRO A 132 3.55 19.94 -10.02
C PRO A 132 3.08 18.58 -9.49
N ARG A 133 2.67 17.66 -10.36
CA ARG A 133 2.17 16.33 -9.96
C ARG A 133 3.31 15.45 -9.48
N LEU A 134 4.43 15.40 -10.22
CA LEU A 134 5.62 14.64 -9.81
C LEU A 134 6.16 15.14 -8.47
N THR A 135 6.23 16.45 -8.32
CA THR A 135 6.68 17.09 -7.08
C THR A 135 5.75 16.74 -5.91
N ALA A 136 4.43 16.75 -6.12
CA ALA A 136 3.47 16.38 -5.09
C ALA A 136 3.55 14.90 -4.70
N GLU A 137 3.78 13.99 -5.66
CA GLU A 137 4.02 12.56 -5.37
C GLU A 137 5.28 12.39 -4.50
N ALA A 138 6.38 13.08 -4.82
CA ALA A 138 7.58 13.05 -3.98
C ALA A 138 7.32 13.58 -2.56
N VAL A 139 6.55 14.67 -2.43
CA VAL A 139 6.15 15.22 -1.12
C VAL A 139 5.27 14.21 -0.36
N MET A 140 4.35 13.52 -1.03
CA MET A 140 3.54 12.47 -0.42
C MET A 140 4.43 11.32 0.11
N VAL A 141 5.36 10.81 -0.70
CA VAL A 141 6.32 9.76 -0.28
C VAL A 141 7.11 10.21 0.95
N LEU A 142 7.65 11.43 0.95
CA LEU A 142 8.40 11.97 2.09
C LEU A 142 7.52 12.16 3.33
N THR A 143 6.26 12.55 3.16
CA THR A 143 5.29 12.68 4.26
C THR A 143 5.04 11.34 4.94
N TYR A 144 4.82 10.27 4.17
CA TYR A 144 4.62 8.94 4.74
C TYR A 144 5.92 8.30 5.26
N ALA A 145 7.09 8.66 4.73
CA ALA A 145 8.37 8.31 5.36
C ALA A 145 8.54 9.02 6.72
N ALA A 146 8.20 10.30 6.81
CA ALA A 146 8.23 11.07 8.04
C ALA A 146 7.25 10.53 9.10
N TYR A 147 6.10 9.95 8.70
CA TYR A 147 5.23 9.21 9.62
C TYR A 147 5.98 8.07 10.32
N LEU A 148 6.78 7.28 9.59
CA LEU A 148 7.56 6.17 10.17
C LEU A 148 8.67 6.70 11.09
N MET A 149 9.33 7.78 10.70
CA MET A 149 10.34 8.46 11.54
C MET A 149 9.73 9.00 12.84
N LEU A 150 8.56 9.65 12.77
CA LEU A 150 7.82 10.12 13.94
C LEU A 150 7.55 8.97 14.91
N ARG A 151 7.12 7.82 14.40
CA ARG A 151 6.87 6.63 15.24
C ARG A 151 8.15 6.10 15.86
N ALA A 152 9.25 6.08 15.13
CA ALA A 152 10.55 5.64 15.64
C ALA A 152 11.09 6.57 16.74
N GLY A 153 10.80 7.87 16.68
CA GLY A 153 11.27 8.88 17.63
C GLY A 153 10.48 9.00 18.94
N ILE A 154 9.37 8.27 19.10
CA ILE A 154 8.53 8.35 20.32
C ILE A 154 8.57 7.03 21.09
N GLU A 155 9.13 7.08 22.31
CA GLU A 155 9.27 5.92 23.20
C GLU A 155 7.93 5.48 23.79
N ASN A 156 7.17 6.43 24.35
CA ASN A 156 5.88 6.14 24.98
C ASN A 156 4.89 5.60 23.94
N ALA A 157 4.43 4.36 24.13
CA ALA A 157 3.61 3.66 23.16
C ALA A 157 2.27 4.36 22.90
N GLU A 158 1.60 4.86 23.93
CA GLU A 158 0.30 5.53 23.78
C GLU A 158 0.44 6.87 23.05
N GLN A 159 1.44 7.67 23.44
CA GLN A 159 1.75 8.94 22.79
C GLN A 159 2.12 8.74 21.32
N ARG A 160 2.95 7.72 21.02
CA ARG A 160 3.33 7.35 19.66
C ARG A 160 2.11 7.07 18.80
N ARG A 161 1.20 6.22 19.28
CA ARG A 161 -0.02 5.85 18.55
C ARG A 161 -0.94 7.05 18.32
N ARG A 162 -1.09 7.91 19.34
CA ARG A 162 -1.92 9.12 19.24
C ARG A 162 -1.37 10.12 18.22
N PHE A 163 -0.08 10.43 18.28
CA PHE A 163 0.56 11.35 17.34
C PHE A 163 0.61 10.78 15.93
N ALA A 164 0.90 9.49 15.79
CA ALA A 164 0.85 8.83 14.50
C ALA A 164 -0.57 8.82 13.91
N ALA A 165 -1.61 8.55 14.71
CA ALA A 165 -2.99 8.59 14.24
C ALA A 165 -3.37 9.98 13.70
N ILE A 166 -3.03 11.04 14.44
CA ILE A 166 -3.27 12.42 13.99
C ILE A 166 -2.49 12.72 12.70
N TYR A 167 -1.20 12.40 12.66
CA TYR A 167 -0.37 12.60 11.48
C TYR A 167 -0.95 11.87 10.26
N GLY A 168 -1.29 10.59 10.39
CA GLY A 168 -1.83 9.78 9.30
C GLY A 168 -3.17 10.27 8.77
N ILE A 169 -3.98 10.93 9.62
CA ILE A 169 -5.23 11.58 9.19
C ILE A 169 -4.93 12.79 8.31
N PHE A 170 -3.96 13.63 8.67
CA PHE A 170 -3.61 14.80 7.86
C PHE A 170 -2.79 14.44 6.61
N ALA A 171 -1.97 13.40 6.68
CA ALA A 171 -1.11 12.96 5.58
C ALA A 171 -1.90 12.60 4.31
N ILE A 172 -3.15 12.13 4.43
CA ILE A 172 -4.00 11.80 3.28
C ILE A 172 -4.25 13.01 2.37
N ALA A 173 -4.16 14.24 2.90
CA ALA A 173 -4.25 15.44 2.09
C ALA A 173 -3.20 15.47 0.97
N THR A 174 -1.99 14.97 1.23
CA THR A 174 -0.93 14.89 0.20
C THR A 174 -1.31 13.94 -0.93
N ALA A 175 -1.93 12.80 -0.63
CA ALA A 175 -2.43 11.86 -1.62
C ALA A 175 -3.60 12.43 -2.44
N VAL A 176 -4.54 13.11 -1.78
CA VAL A 176 -5.67 13.78 -2.43
C VAL A 176 -5.19 14.91 -3.34
N ILE A 177 -4.30 15.77 -2.86
CA ILE A 177 -3.71 16.87 -3.65
C ILE A 177 -3.02 16.30 -4.89
N THR A 178 -2.20 15.26 -4.74
CA THR A 178 -1.50 14.62 -5.87
C THR A 178 -2.48 14.09 -6.93
N MET A 179 -3.61 13.53 -6.51
CA MET A 179 -4.68 13.10 -7.43
C MET A 179 -5.38 14.27 -8.12
N MET A 180 -5.52 15.42 -7.45
CA MET A 180 -6.25 16.57 -7.97
C MET A 180 -5.41 17.46 -8.89
N ILE A 181 -4.09 17.53 -8.72
CA ILE A 181 -3.20 18.41 -9.50
C ILE A 181 -3.44 18.34 -11.02
N PRO A 182 -3.51 17.14 -11.66
CA PRO A 182 -3.77 17.04 -13.11
C PRO A 182 -5.09 17.64 -13.57
N ARG A 183 -6.03 17.86 -12.65
CA ARG A 183 -7.38 18.36 -12.91
C ARG A 183 -7.55 19.85 -12.60
N ILE A 184 -6.57 20.46 -11.90
CA ILE A 184 -6.67 21.84 -11.42
C ILE A 184 -5.51 22.73 -11.86
N ILE A 185 -4.37 22.15 -12.27
CA ILE A 185 -3.20 22.89 -12.72
C ILE A 185 -2.99 22.64 -14.21
N GLU A 186 -3.31 23.64 -15.04
CA GLU A 186 -3.15 23.58 -16.50
C GLU A 186 -1.70 23.41 -16.96
N ALA A 187 -0.74 23.90 -16.16
CA ALA A 187 0.69 23.82 -16.48
C ALA A 187 1.29 22.41 -16.31
N THR A 188 0.51 21.42 -15.88
CA THR A 188 1.03 20.05 -15.75
C THR A 188 1.14 19.39 -17.11
N ILE A 189 2.29 18.77 -17.36
CA ILE A 189 2.53 17.97 -18.57
C ILE A 189 2.08 16.52 -18.40
N HIS A 190 1.55 16.17 -17.23
CA HIS A 190 1.20 14.81 -16.88
C HIS A 190 -0.12 14.35 -17.53
N PRO A 191 -0.15 13.16 -18.17
CA PRO A 191 -1.37 12.64 -18.78
C PRO A 191 -2.53 12.45 -17.81
N ILE A 192 -3.74 12.80 -18.29
CA ILE A 192 -5.02 12.50 -17.64
C ILE A 192 -5.61 11.28 -18.35
N VAL A 193 -5.61 10.14 -17.68
CA VAL A 193 -6.07 8.86 -18.25
C VAL A 193 -7.55 8.58 -17.95
N ILE A 194 -8.14 9.31 -16.99
CA ILE A 194 -9.57 9.26 -16.68
C ILE A 194 -10.07 10.70 -16.71
N ALA A 195 -10.60 11.08 -17.87
CA ALA A 195 -11.19 12.39 -18.17
C ALA A 195 -12.55 12.20 -18.86
N GLU A 196 -13.46 13.16 -18.68
CA GLU A 196 -14.62 13.29 -19.56
C GLU A 196 -14.12 13.73 -20.95
N ALA A 197 -14.76 13.27 -22.02
CA ALA A 197 -14.25 13.37 -23.39
C ALA A 197 -13.84 14.80 -23.80
N GLU A 198 -14.51 15.82 -23.26
CA GLU A 198 -14.18 17.24 -23.49
C GLU A 198 -12.89 17.65 -22.77
N THR A 199 -12.72 17.31 -21.48
CA THR A 199 -11.49 17.61 -20.71
C THR A 199 -10.23 16.86 -21.21
N ALA A 200 -10.40 15.70 -21.85
CA ALA A 200 -9.29 14.94 -22.41
C ALA A 200 -8.71 15.61 -23.68
N ALA A 201 -9.56 16.31 -24.44
CA ALA A 201 -9.21 16.93 -25.72
C ALA A 201 -8.51 18.30 -25.54
N GLU A 202 -8.75 18.99 -24.43
CA GLU A 202 -8.14 20.30 -24.11
C GLU A 202 -6.85 20.21 -23.28
N ALA A 203 -6.56 19.04 -22.70
CA ALA A 203 -5.39 18.88 -21.84
C ALA A 203 -4.09 18.99 -22.65
N THR A 204 -3.18 19.89 -22.23
CA THR A 204 -1.81 20.04 -22.75
C THR A 204 -0.88 18.88 -22.33
N ALA A 205 -1.45 17.68 -22.21
CA ALA A 205 -0.78 16.49 -21.71
C ALA A 205 0.21 15.94 -22.76
N GLN A 206 1.46 15.75 -22.36
CA GLN A 206 2.46 15.07 -23.19
C GLN A 206 2.56 13.59 -22.81
N GLY A 207 2.32 12.71 -23.78
CA GLY A 207 2.27 11.25 -23.55
C GLY A 207 0.86 10.76 -23.20
N GLY A 208 -0.16 11.25 -23.90
CA GLY A 208 -1.55 10.80 -23.78
C GLY A 208 -1.69 9.28 -23.92
N PHE A 209 -2.77 8.74 -23.36
CA PHE A 209 -3.03 7.29 -23.36
C PHE A 209 -4.41 7.02 -23.92
N GLU A 210 -4.48 6.56 -25.18
CA GLU A 210 -5.76 6.34 -25.84
C GLU A 210 -6.35 4.97 -25.50
N LEU A 211 -7.00 4.90 -24.33
CA LEU A 211 -7.66 3.69 -23.81
C LEU A 211 -8.72 3.11 -24.76
N ALA A 212 -9.33 3.95 -25.60
CA ALA A 212 -10.41 3.56 -26.51
C ALA A 212 -9.90 2.95 -27.82
N ALA A 213 -8.65 3.22 -28.23
CA ALA A 213 -8.14 2.81 -29.54
C ALA A 213 -7.78 1.31 -29.61
N THR A 214 -7.47 0.69 -28.48
CA THR A 214 -7.05 -0.73 -28.43
C THR A 214 -7.74 -1.47 -27.28
N PRO A 215 -8.75 -2.32 -27.57
CA PRO A 215 -9.48 -3.07 -26.52
C PRO A 215 -8.58 -3.89 -25.58
N GLY A 216 -7.41 -4.34 -26.07
CA GLY A 216 -6.40 -5.04 -25.27
C GLY A 216 -5.82 -4.19 -24.15
N VAL A 217 -5.56 -2.90 -24.41
CA VAL A 217 -5.01 -1.95 -23.45
C VAL A 217 -6.00 -1.69 -22.31
N ALA A 218 -7.27 -1.44 -22.64
CA ALA A 218 -8.30 -1.21 -21.65
C ALA A 218 -8.51 -2.43 -20.74
N VAL A 219 -8.53 -3.64 -21.31
CA VAL A 219 -8.65 -4.89 -20.54
C VAL A 219 -7.43 -5.10 -19.63
N ALA A 220 -6.22 -4.93 -20.16
CA ALA A 220 -5.00 -5.09 -19.38
C ALA A 220 -4.90 -4.07 -18.24
N LEU A 221 -5.23 -2.80 -18.50
CA LEU A 221 -5.24 -1.77 -17.47
C LEU A 221 -6.33 -2.03 -16.43
N GLY A 222 -7.57 -2.29 -16.86
CA GLY A 222 -8.69 -2.54 -15.94
C GLY A 222 -8.43 -3.73 -15.02
N PHE A 223 -7.87 -4.82 -15.56
CA PHE A 223 -7.50 -5.98 -14.78
C PHE A 223 -6.39 -5.64 -13.76
N ASN A 224 -5.31 -5.00 -14.21
CA ASN A 224 -4.22 -4.63 -13.30
C ASN A 224 -4.66 -3.59 -12.26
N MET A 225 -5.59 -2.70 -12.59
CA MET A 225 -6.20 -1.77 -11.64
C MET A 225 -6.86 -2.53 -10.49
N VAL A 226 -7.67 -3.55 -10.76
CA VAL A 226 -8.28 -4.37 -9.69
C VAL A 226 -7.23 -5.08 -8.84
N ILE A 227 -6.23 -5.68 -9.49
CA ILE A 227 -5.20 -6.44 -8.78
C ILE A 227 -4.33 -5.54 -7.92
N TRP A 228 -3.72 -4.50 -8.49
CA TRP A 228 -2.74 -3.66 -7.81
C TRP A 228 -3.38 -2.57 -6.95
N ALA A 229 -4.54 -2.04 -7.32
CA ALA A 229 -5.19 -0.98 -6.52
C ALA A 229 -5.96 -1.53 -5.32
N LEU A 230 -6.44 -2.78 -5.38
CA LEU A 230 -7.28 -3.36 -4.32
C LEU A 230 -6.67 -4.63 -3.74
N LEU A 231 -6.43 -5.65 -4.58
CA LEU A 231 -6.11 -6.98 -4.09
C LEU A 231 -4.73 -7.05 -3.42
N VAL A 232 -3.72 -6.46 -4.06
CA VAL A 232 -2.34 -6.37 -3.54
C VAL A 232 -2.29 -5.63 -2.19
N PRO A 233 -2.72 -4.36 -2.07
CA PRO A 233 -2.61 -3.65 -0.81
C PRO A 233 -3.45 -4.30 0.30
N PHE A 234 -4.66 -4.77 -0.01
CA PHE A 234 -5.48 -5.48 0.97
C PHE A 234 -4.81 -6.74 1.52
N THR A 235 -4.22 -7.55 0.62
CA THR A 235 -3.50 -8.78 0.99
C THR A 235 -2.27 -8.48 1.85
N LEU A 236 -1.48 -7.48 1.45
CA LEU A 236 -0.25 -7.10 2.16
C LEU A 236 -0.56 -6.50 3.54
N ILE A 237 -1.60 -5.65 3.65
CA ILE A 237 -2.05 -5.09 4.93
C ILE A 237 -2.48 -6.22 5.87
N TRP A 238 -3.23 -7.21 5.39
CA TRP A 238 -3.64 -8.34 6.24
C TRP A 238 -2.42 -9.15 6.71
N HIS A 239 -1.49 -9.48 5.81
CA HIS A 239 -0.24 -10.14 6.23
C HIS A 239 0.51 -9.32 7.27
N ARG A 240 0.61 -8.01 7.10
CA ARG A 240 1.33 -7.15 8.05
C ARG A 240 0.68 -7.10 9.42
N ILE A 241 -0.65 -6.98 9.48
CA ILE A 241 -1.42 -7.06 10.75
C ILE A 241 -1.23 -8.43 11.42
N ARG A 242 -1.27 -9.51 10.64
CA ARG A 242 -1.03 -10.87 11.16
C ARG A 242 0.37 -11.00 11.76
N LEU A 243 1.39 -10.45 11.08
CA LEU A 243 2.77 -10.46 11.55
C LEU A 243 2.92 -9.68 12.86
N GLU A 244 2.27 -8.52 13.01
CA GLU A 244 2.28 -7.78 14.27
C GLU A 244 1.65 -8.59 15.40
N ASN A 245 0.45 -9.14 15.17
CA ASN A 245 -0.25 -9.98 16.15
C ASN A 245 0.57 -11.24 16.53
N ALA A 246 1.34 -11.80 15.59
CA ALA A 246 2.24 -12.91 15.88
C ALA A 246 3.44 -12.46 16.74
N ALA A 247 4.05 -11.31 16.42
CA ALA A 247 5.15 -10.74 17.17
C ALA A 247 4.75 -10.37 18.61
N GLU A 248 3.56 -9.79 18.80
CA GLU A 248 3.03 -9.48 20.15
C GLU A 248 2.82 -10.74 20.99
N ARG A 249 2.28 -11.82 20.40
CA ARG A 249 2.12 -13.11 21.10
C ARG A 249 3.46 -13.68 21.54
N ILE A 250 4.48 -13.60 20.69
CA ILE A 250 5.84 -14.06 21.03
C ILE A 250 6.41 -13.22 22.17
N ARG A 251 6.26 -11.88 22.13
CA ARG A 251 6.70 -10.99 23.21
C ARG A 251 6.00 -11.33 24.53
N ALA A 252 4.69 -11.57 24.51
CA ALA A 252 3.93 -11.94 25.70
C ALA A 252 4.36 -13.30 26.28
N MET A 253 4.64 -14.30 25.43
CA MET A 253 5.17 -15.59 25.89
C MET A 253 6.56 -15.46 26.51
N LYS A 254 7.44 -14.65 25.89
CA LYS A 254 8.79 -14.40 26.42
C LYS A 254 8.75 -13.78 27.82
N ILE A 255 7.87 -12.80 28.04
CA ILE A 255 7.69 -12.16 29.36
C ILE A 255 7.27 -13.21 30.41
N ARG A 256 6.24 -14.02 30.11
CA ARG A 256 5.77 -15.06 31.02
C ARG A 256 6.84 -16.08 31.40
N MET A 257 7.72 -16.45 30.46
CA MET A 257 8.83 -17.37 30.71
C MET A 257 9.95 -16.74 31.54
N MET A 258 10.10 -15.42 31.51
CA MET A 258 11.08 -14.71 32.36
C MET A 258 10.57 -14.52 33.79
N GLU A 259 9.25 -14.61 33.99
CA GLU A 259 8.58 -14.48 35.29
C GLU A 259 8.39 -15.83 36.03
N SER A 260 8.64 -16.96 35.36
CA SER A 260 8.57 -18.33 35.91
C SER A 260 9.93 -18.85 36.35
#